data_AF-A0A6A7KZZ2-F1
#
_entry.id   AF-A0A6A7KZZ2-F1
#
_cell.length_a   1.000
_cell.length_b   1.000
_cell.length_c   1.000
_cell.angle_alpha   90.00
_cell.angle_beta   90.00
_cell.angle_gamma   90.00
#
_symmetry.space_group_name_H-M   'P 1'
#
loop_
_entity.id
_entity.type
_entity.pdbx_description
1 polymer ?
#
loop_
_entity_poly.entity_id
_entity_poly.type
_entity_poly.pdbx_seq_one_letter_code
_entity_poly.pdbx_strand_id
1 'polypeptide(L)'
;MKIALGVWTVVLVILAWPGQVRAQSPQTSRSRPLAGATCSCPSQSDESQPPGMVWRGVTPPSIEEIARMLAPVLWFSPDEPLLREEGTTIPAPHPCDRPSDRAVVYYQITDVHLLGGREVTLPVEDDPELSRKARGFVVRYFFYYPEDRGLSPHEHDLEAIDVEVSLDRHPTGCSDVRVRRVTGLAHGLDWYSNILQAEPDMKFPLTVLVEEGKHASCPDRNADGQYTPGYDVNARVNDAWGVRDVMATGRLLSSGYRAELSKARRLDFRLRPPDAPLTCVAQGQRSLHPGEPSLGQYELRPARAVRACDSASEATSLARLMQVNRFGAGHATRQHREVAPHDLELGSPTGLLAGIGARVDGGNAGFFVTLRGIDFGEGWIVPRFGLANGFSAELLVTRSASRWMDPYVSLGVELDAFNPSRGSDVERRSAFVSEVGFKFRVQASGRARWLTLGSRFGGVRLGVRFNGLDPIDYARWVLEIGPGVW
;
A
#
# COMPACT_ATOMS: atom_id res chain seq x y z
N MET A 1 21.45 -26.92 80.75
CA MET A 1 21.57 -25.78 81.70
C MET A 1 20.85 -24.59 81.08
N LYS A 2 19.80 -24.05 81.74
CA LYS A 2 18.93 -22.87 81.42
C LYS A 2 18.05 -23.00 80.13
N ILE A 3 16.75 -23.36 80.19
CA ILE A 3 15.51 -22.67 80.66
C ILE A 3 14.95 -21.63 79.65
N ALA A 4 13.62 -21.76 79.39
CA ALA A 4 12.63 -20.74 78.96
C ALA A 4 12.60 -20.33 77.48
N LEU A 5 11.47 -19.95 76.87
CA LEU A 5 10.05 -19.84 77.26
C LEU A 5 9.25 -19.70 75.95
N GLY A 6 8.07 -20.33 75.88
CA GLY A 6 7.12 -20.10 74.80
C GLY A 6 6.41 -18.75 74.93
N VAL A 7 6.00 -18.20 73.79
CA VAL A 7 4.92 -17.21 73.71
C VAL A 7 4.06 -17.57 72.49
N TRP A 8 2.81 -17.91 72.78
CA TRP A 8 1.74 -18.04 71.81
C TRP A 8 1.14 -16.65 71.56
N THR A 9 1.10 -16.22 70.31
CA THR A 9 0.29 -15.04 69.92
C THR A 9 -0.92 -15.51 69.12
N VAL A 10 -2.06 -15.36 69.77
CA VAL A 10 -3.41 -15.48 69.22
C VAL A 10 -3.61 -14.37 68.18
N VAL A 11 -3.94 -14.73 66.93
CA VAL A 11 -4.48 -13.78 65.97
C VAL A 11 -5.96 -14.09 65.75
N LEU A 12 -6.75 -13.07 66.03
CA LEU A 12 -8.20 -13.01 66.02
C LEU A 12 -8.76 -13.28 64.63
N VAL A 13 -9.65 -14.27 64.50
CA VAL A 13 -10.50 -14.45 63.32
C VAL A 13 -11.71 -13.53 63.47
N ILE A 14 -11.75 -12.44 62.70
CA ILE A 14 -12.96 -11.63 62.54
C ILE A 14 -13.72 -12.17 61.33
N LEU A 15 -14.80 -12.91 61.61
CA LEU A 15 -15.84 -13.25 60.64
C LEU A 15 -16.62 -11.97 60.30
N ALA A 16 -16.43 -11.47 59.08
CA ALA A 16 -17.28 -10.44 58.49
C ALA A 16 -17.72 -10.87 57.08
N TRP A 17 -18.96 -11.38 57.01
CA TRP A 17 -19.81 -11.41 55.83
C TRP A 17 -21.17 -10.86 56.30
N PRO A 18 -22.01 -10.19 55.49
CA PRO A 18 -21.97 -10.06 54.04
C PRO A 18 -22.17 -8.62 53.51
N GLY A 19 -21.68 -8.34 52.32
CA GLY A 19 -22.08 -7.18 51.53
C GLY A 19 -22.24 -7.60 50.08
N GLN A 20 -23.45 -8.01 49.69
CA GLN A 20 -23.82 -8.15 48.28
C GLN A 20 -23.71 -6.77 47.63
N VAL A 21 -22.56 -6.48 47.03
CA VAL A 21 -22.45 -5.40 46.05
C VAL A 21 -23.15 -5.92 44.79
N ARG A 22 -24.40 -5.49 44.63
CA ARG A 22 -25.15 -5.64 43.40
C ARG A 22 -24.38 -4.87 42.33
N ALA A 23 -23.61 -5.59 41.51
CA ALA A 23 -22.98 -5.03 40.32
C ALA A 23 -24.09 -4.38 39.48
N GLN A 24 -24.10 -3.05 39.46
CA GLN A 24 -24.89 -2.30 38.49
C GLN A 24 -24.30 -2.62 37.13
N SER A 25 -25.06 -3.35 36.32
CA SER A 25 -24.78 -3.51 34.90
C SER A 25 -24.44 -2.14 34.31
N PRO A 26 -23.35 -2.00 33.53
CA PRO A 26 -23.06 -0.77 32.85
C PRO A 26 -24.29 -0.41 32.01
N GLN A 27 -24.89 0.74 32.31
CA GLN A 27 -25.92 1.31 31.47
C GLN A 27 -25.29 1.51 30.10
N THR A 28 -25.65 0.62 29.18
CA THR A 28 -25.46 0.81 27.74
C THR A 28 -25.98 2.19 27.41
N SER A 29 -25.07 3.12 27.13
CA SER A 29 -25.41 4.41 26.56
C SER A 29 -26.19 4.10 25.29
N ARG A 30 -27.48 4.47 25.30
CA ARG A 30 -28.32 4.37 24.10
C ARG A 30 -27.69 5.29 23.06
N SER A 31 -26.99 4.69 22.11
CA SER A 31 -26.57 5.35 20.89
C SER A 31 -27.79 5.98 20.25
N ARG A 32 -27.67 7.27 19.93
CA ARG A 32 -28.61 7.97 19.06
C ARG A 32 -28.76 7.11 17.79
N PRO A 33 -29.97 6.87 17.25
CA PRO A 33 -30.10 6.13 16.01
C PRO A 33 -29.30 6.89 14.93
N LEU A 34 -28.27 6.26 14.38
CA LEU A 34 -27.58 6.76 13.19
C LEU A 34 -28.67 6.99 12.14
N ALA A 35 -28.86 8.24 11.72
CA ALA A 35 -29.87 8.62 10.76
C ALA A 35 -29.69 7.75 9.51
N GLY A 36 -30.74 6.98 9.16
CA GLY A 36 -30.67 5.88 8.23
C GLY A 36 -30.08 6.28 6.88
N ALA A 37 -28.90 5.73 6.56
CA ALA A 37 -28.43 5.58 5.20
C ALA A 37 -29.48 4.77 4.43
N THR A 38 -30.30 5.46 3.67
CA THR A 38 -31.33 4.83 2.85
C THR A 38 -30.69 4.54 1.49
N CYS A 39 -30.41 3.25 1.26
CA CYS A 39 -30.02 2.69 -0.04
C CYS A 39 -31.22 2.70 -1.01
N SER A 40 -31.90 3.83 -1.12
CA SER A 40 -33.23 3.99 -1.73
C SER A 40 -33.21 4.95 -2.90
N CYS A 41 -32.13 4.94 -3.67
CA CYS A 41 -32.10 5.56 -4.97
C CYS A 41 -32.72 4.61 -5.99
N PRO A 42 -33.61 5.07 -6.90
CA PRO A 42 -34.18 4.21 -7.93
C PRO A 42 -33.01 3.60 -8.71
N SER A 43 -32.86 2.28 -8.60
CA SER A 43 -31.89 1.55 -9.40
C SER A 43 -32.28 1.79 -10.86
N GLN A 44 -31.37 2.33 -11.66
CA GLN A 44 -31.45 2.05 -13.08
C GLN A 44 -31.49 0.52 -13.20
N SER A 45 -32.59 0.02 -13.77
CA SER A 45 -32.91 -1.39 -13.90
C SER A 45 -31.72 -2.19 -14.42
N ASP A 46 -31.45 -3.35 -13.79
CA ASP A 46 -30.55 -4.42 -14.26
C ASP A 46 -29.05 -4.10 -14.47
N GLU A 47 -28.55 -2.91 -14.16
CA GLU A 47 -27.12 -2.66 -14.25
C GLU A 47 -26.38 -3.25 -13.04
N SER A 48 -25.48 -4.21 -13.28
CA SER A 48 -24.59 -4.78 -12.25
C SER A 48 -23.96 -3.66 -11.44
N GLN A 49 -24.02 -3.73 -10.10
CA GLN A 49 -23.42 -2.71 -9.23
C GLN A 49 -21.98 -2.43 -9.68
N PRO A 50 -21.60 -1.15 -9.86
CA PRO A 50 -20.27 -0.85 -10.35
C PRO A 50 -19.22 -1.30 -9.31
N PRO A 51 -18.02 -1.70 -9.75
CA PRO A 51 -16.95 -2.16 -8.87
C PRO A 51 -16.69 -1.21 -7.70
N GLY A 52 -16.47 -1.79 -6.51
CA GLY A 52 -16.13 -1.07 -5.29
C GLY A 52 -17.24 -0.22 -4.68
N MET A 53 -18.51 -0.40 -5.06
CA MET A 53 -19.63 0.33 -4.46
C MET A 53 -19.81 -0.01 -2.97
N VAL A 54 -19.80 1.02 -2.11
CA VAL A 54 -20.00 0.86 -0.66
C VAL A 54 -21.30 1.54 -0.18
N TRP A 55 -21.68 2.65 -0.81
CA TRP A 55 -22.87 3.40 -0.41
C TRP A 55 -23.50 4.12 -1.61
N ARG A 56 -24.84 4.23 -1.59
CA ARG A 56 -25.63 4.98 -2.57
C ARG A 56 -26.82 5.65 -1.89
N GLY A 57 -27.06 6.93 -2.18
CA GLY A 57 -28.18 7.67 -1.62
C GLY A 57 -28.23 9.13 -2.07
N VAL A 58 -29.24 9.87 -1.61
CA VAL A 58 -29.45 11.27 -2.02
C VAL A 58 -28.54 12.23 -1.25
N THR A 59 -28.35 11.98 0.05
CA THR A 59 -27.51 12.81 0.92
C THR A 59 -26.19 12.07 1.17
N PRO A 60 -25.07 12.50 0.55
CA PRO A 60 -23.80 11.80 0.73
C PRO A 60 -23.37 11.82 2.21
N PRO A 61 -22.82 10.72 2.72
CA PRO A 61 -22.31 10.67 4.09
C PRO A 61 -21.17 11.66 4.29
N SER A 62 -20.96 12.04 5.54
CA SER A 62 -19.79 12.80 5.97
C SER A 62 -18.50 12.00 5.76
N ILE A 63 -17.36 12.70 5.80
CA ILE A 63 -16.05 12.06 5.63
C ILE A 63 -15.75 11.08 6.77
N GLU A 64 -16.14 11.41 8.00
CA GLU A 64 -16.01 10.48 9.12
C GLU A 64 -16.86 9.22 8.91
N GLU A 65 -18.09 9.36 8.43
CA GLU A 65 -18.96 8.21 8.13
C GLU A 65 -18.37 7.35 7.02
N ILE A 66 -17.82 7.96 5.96
CA ILE A 66 -17.12 7.23 4.90
C ILE A 66 -15.89 6.50 5.46
N ALA A 67 -15.07 7.17 6.29
CA ALA A 67 -13.92 6.56 6.92
C ALA A 67 -14.32 5.40 7.86
N ARG A 68 -15.48 5.44 8.52
CA ARG A 68 -16.01 4.32 9.30
C ARG A 68 -16.49 3.16 8.43
N MET A 69 -17.21 3.45 7.35
CA MET A 69 -17.68 2.42 6.41
C MET A 69 -16.52 1.67 5.72
N LEU A 70 -15.42 2.37 5.46
CA LEU A 70 -14.23 1.84 4.78
C LEU A 70 -13.16 1.32 5.75
N ALA A 71 -13.39 1.41 7.06
CA ALA A 71 -12.45 0.99 8.07
C ALA A 71 -12.15 -0.52 7.92
N PRO A 72 -10.88 -0.93 7.77
CA PRO A 72 -10.55 -2.30 7.37
C PRO A 72 -10.73 -3.30 8.50
N VAL A 73 -10.97 -4.56 8.14
CA VAL A 73 -10.72 -5.70 9.04
C VAL A 73 -9.23 -6.01 8.97
N LEU A 74 -8.54 -6.07 10.11
CA LEU A 74 -7.14 -6.49 10.15
C LEU A 74 -7.07 -7.98 10.45
N TRP A 75 -6.35 -8.74 9.63
CA TRP A 75 -6.26 -10.19 9.74
C TRP A 75 -4.82 -10.65 9.94
N PHE A 76 -4.49 -10.91 11.20
CA PHE A 76 -3.14 -11.26 11.63
C PHE A 76 -2.81 -12.73 11.36
N SER A 77 -1.52 -13.00 11.14
CA SER A 77 -1.00 -14.36 11.18
C SER A 77 -1.31 -15.02 12.54
N PRO A 78 -1.68 -16.32 12.57
CA PRO A 78 -1.82 -17.06 13.82
C PRO A 78 -0.54 -17.10 14.67
N ASP A 79 0.61 -16.88 14.04
CA ASP A 79 1.92 -16.86 14.70
C ASP A 79 2.45 -15.43 14.92
N GLU A 80 1.61 -14.40 14.77
CA GLU A 80 1.99 -13.00 15.02
C GLU A 80 2.60 -12.86 16.43
N PRO A 81 3.92 -12.57 16.54
CA PRO A 81 4.61 -12.57 17.81
C PRO A 81 3.99 -11.60 18.83
N LEU A 82 3.51 -10.43 18.40
CA LEU A 82 2.95 -9.43 19.30
C LEU A 82 1.60 -9.84 19.89
N LEU A 83 0.84 -10.74 19.24
CA LEU A 83 -0.41 -11.28 19.80
C LEU A 83 -0.18 -12.31 20.91
N ARG A 84 1.05 -12.83 21.04
CA ARG A 84 1.40 -13.85 22.04
C ARG A 84 1.90 -13.24 23.33
N GLU A 85 2.11 -11.94 23.35
CA GLU A 85 2.63 -11.22 24.50
C GLU A 85 1.51 -10.71 25.38
N GLU A 86 1.59 -11.06 26.66
CA GLU A 86 0.57 -10.70 27.62
C GLU A 86 0.54 -9.17 27.82
N GLY A 87 -0.64 -8.57 27.63
CA GLY A 87 -0.84 -7.13 27.79
C GLY A 87 -0.58 -6.29 26.53
N THR A 88 -0.08 -6.87 25.44
CA THR A 88 0.12 -6.16 24.18
C THR A 88 -1.19 -6.13 23.38
N THR A 89 -1.67 -4.93 23.05
CA THR A 89 -2.78 -4.72 22.11
C THR A 89 -2.23 -4.21 20.79
N ILE A 90 -2.56 -4.87 19.68
CA ILE A 90 -2.12 -4.45 18.35
C ILE A 90 -3.31 -4.26 17.38
N PRO A 91 -3.26 -3.22 16.52
CA PRO A 91 -2.29 -2.13 16.54
C PRO A 91 -2.42 -1.31 17.84
N ALA A 92 -1.29 -0.90 18.41
CA ALA A 92 -1.23 -0.19 19.68
C ALA A 92 -1.61 1.29 19.49
N PRO A 93 -2.08 2.00 20.54
CA PRO A 93 -2.13 3.46 20.51
C PRO A 93 -0.72 4.02 20.24
N HIS A 94 -0.62 4.99 19.33
CA HIS A 94 0.64 5.67 19.05
C HIS A 94 1.16 6.34 20.34
N PRO A 95 2.48 6.34 20.64
CA PRO A 95 3.01 6.83 21.92
C PRO A 95 2.72 8.32 22.20
N CYS A 96 2.36 9.07 21.16
CA CYS A 96 2.09 10.50 21.19
C CYS A 96 0.58 10.81 21.16
N ASP A 97 -0.26 9.78 21.21
CA ASP A 97 -1.71 9.87 21.37
C ASP A 97 -2.11 9.56 22.83
N ARG A 98 -3.38 9.80 23.15
CA ARG A 98 -3.96 9.35 24.42
C ARG A 98 -3.90 7.82 24.53
N PRO A 99 -3.57 7.26 25.71
CA PRO A 99 -3.51 5.81 25.89
C PRO A 99 -4.86 5.14 25.63
N SER A 100 -4.82 3.84 25.33
CA SER A 100 -5.99 2.96 25.22
C SER A 100 -5.65 1.58 25.75
N ASP A 101 -6.64 0.90 26.31
CA ASP A 101 -6.64 -0.53 26.63
C ASP A 101 -7.13 -1.39 25.45
N ARG A 102 -7.47 -0.76 24.32
CA ARG A 102 -7.91 -1.41 23.08
C ARG A 102 -6.93 -1.11 21.95
N ALA A 103 -6.97 -1.97 20.94
CA ALA A 103 -6.31 -1.68 19.69
C ALA A 103 -6.83 -0.38 19.06
N VAL A 104 -5.96 0.39 18.41
CA VAL A 104 -6.28 1.68 17.81
C VAL A 104 -5.84 1.71 16.36
N VAL A 105 -6.76 2.07 15.47
CA VAL A 105 -6.47 2.36 14.06
C VAL A 105 -6.70 3.84 13.82
N TYR A 106 -5.75 4.49 13.15
CA TYR A 106 -5.87 5.90 12.81
C TYR A 106 -6.33 6.06 11.37
N TYR A 107 -7.07 7.13 11.06
CA TYR A 107 -7.38 7.52 9.68
C TYR A 107 -7.03 8.98 9.39
N GLN A 108 -6.66 9.28 8.15
CA GLN A 108 -6.36 10.64 7.68
C GLN A 108 -6.71 10.78 6.19
N ILE A 109 -7.16 11.97 5.77
CA ILE A 109 -7.30 12.27 4.34
C ILE A 109 -6.00 12.86 3.83
N THR A 110 -5.29 12.13 2.98
CA THR A 110 -3.95 12.56 2.49
C THR A 110 -4.02 13.36 1.20
N ASP A 111 -5.01 13.07 0.36
CA ASP A 111 -5.22 13.69 -0.94
C ASP A 111 -6.71 13.91 -1.17
N VAL A 112 -7.06 15.06 -1.74
CA VAL A 112 -8.43 15.37 -2.17
C VAL A 112 -8.45 15.98 -3.55
N HIS A 113 -9.37 15.50 -4.39
CA HIS A 113 -9.61 15.99 -5.73
C HIS A 113 -10.89 16.82 -5.74
N LEU A 114 -10.76 18.13 -5.92
CA LEU A 114 -11.87 19.07 -5.79
C LEU A 114 -12.61 19.26 -7.12
N LEU A 115 -13.90 19.59 -7.02
CA LEU A 115 -14.77 19.92 -8.14
C LEU A 115 -14.54 21.37 -8.58
N GLY A 116 -13.89 21.55 -9.72
CA GLY A 116 -13.56 22.88 -10.26
C GLY A 116 -12.59 23.64 -9.35
N GLY A 117 -12.48 24.96 -9.52
CA GLY A 117 -11.60 25.82 -8.71
C GLY A 117 -12.03 26.03 -7.26
N ARG A 118 -12.77 25.09 -6.66
CA ARG A 118 -13.16 25.13 -5.24
C ARG A 118 -11.96 24.89 -4.34
N GLU A 119 -12.03 25.40 -3.12
CA GLU A 119 -11.00 25.25 -2.09
C GLU A 119 -11.63 24.82 -0.76
N VAL A 120 -10.86 24.07 0.03
CA VAL A 120 -11.21 23.67 1.39
C VAL A 120 -10.24 24.37 2.34
N THR A 121 -10.79 25.19 3.23
CA THR A 121 -10.01 26.04 4.16
C THR A 121 -9.95 25.48 5.58
N LEU A 122 -10.87 24.56 5.93
CA LEU A 122 -10.83 23.79 7.16
C LEU A 122 -9.94 22.55 6.98
N PRO A 123 -9.51 21.89 8.08
CA PRO A 123 -9.05 20.50 7.97
C PRO A 123 -10.08 19.70 7.18
N VAL A 124 -9.60 18.93 6.21
CA VAL A 124 -10.46 18.33 5.18
C VAL A 124 -11.52 17.42 5.78
N GLU A 125 -11.22 16.74 6.89
CA GLU A 125 -12.17 15.86 7.57
C GLU A 125 -13.15 16.59 8.49
N ASP A 126 -12.97 17.91 8.72
CA ASP A 126 -13.90 18.77 9.44
C ASP A 126 -14.83 19.57 8.50
N ASP A 127 -14.60 19.57 7.19
CA ASP A 127 -15.47 20.27 6.24
C ASP A 127 -16.75 19.46 5.99
N PRO A 128 -17.92 19.88 6.51
CA PRO A 128 -19.17 19.13 6.36
C PRO A 128 -19.65 19.08 4.91
N GLU A 129 -19.15 19.99 4.07
CA GLU A 129 -19.50 20.08 2.65
C GLU A 129 -18.45 19.42 1.76
N LEU A 130 -17.43 18.74 2.32
CA LEU A 130 -16.37 18.14 1.49
C LEU A 130 -16.93 17.16 0.48
N SER A 131 -17.86 16.29 0.89
CA SER A 131 -18.51 15.32 -0.01
C SER A 131 -19.24 16.01 -1.18
N ARG A 132 -19.63 17.27 -0.99
CA ARG A 132 -20.22 18.13 -2.03
C ARG A 132 -19.20 18.95 -2.83
N LYS A 133 -17.98 19.12 -2.34
CA LYS A 133 -16.89 19.84 -3.02
C LYS A 133 -15.88 18.92 -3.71
N ALA A 134 -15.80 17.65 -3.36
CA ALA A 134 -14.83 16.71 -3.89
C ALA A 134 -15.43 15.77 -4.97
N ARG A 135 -14.58 15.35 -5.91
CA ARG A 135 -14.79 14.20 -6.81
C ARG A 135 -14.31 12.89 -6.19
N GLY A 136 -13.37 12.98 -5.26
CA GLY A 136 -12.74 11.83 -4.64
C GLY A 136 -11.62 12.25 -3.71
N PHE A 137 -11.14 11.31 -2.92
CA PHE A 137 -10.08 11.51 -1.94
C PHE A 137 -9.42 10.18 -1.59
N VAL A 138 -8.27 10.24 -0.92
CA VAL A 138 -7.58 9.07 -0.38
C VAL A 138 -7.71 9.07 1.13
N VAL A 139 -8.29 8.00 1.69
CA VAL A 139 -8.27 7.71 3.13
C VAL A 139 -7.08 6.82 3.42
N ARG A 140 -6.14 7.30 4.21
CA ARG A 140 -5.05 6.48 4.73
C ARG A 140 -5.42 5.97 6.12
N TYR A 141 -5.38 4.66 6.32
CA TYR A 141 -5.47 4.04 7.65
C TYR A 141 -4.08 3.64 8.11
N PHE A 142 -3.72 3.99 9.36
CA PHE A 142 -2.42 3.68 9.95
C PHE A 142 -2.55 2.70 11.10
N PHE A 143 -1.55 1.84 11.22
CA PHE A 143 -1.42 0.79 12.21
C PHE A 143 -0.06 0.95 12.89
N TYR A 144 -0.08 1.31 14.16
CA TYR A 144 1.15 1.44 14.94
C TYR A 144 1.43 0.12 15.67
N TYR A 145 2.65 -0.38 15.53
CA TYR A 145 3.17 -1.53 16.26
C TYR A 145 4.35 -1.06 17.12
N PRO A 146 4.44 -1.48 18.39
CA PRO A 146 5.55 -1.09 19.25
C PRO A 146 6.92 -1.48 18.69
N GLU A 147 6.99 -2.52 17.88
CA GLU A 147 8.20 -3.03 17.27
C GLU A 147 7.89 -3.83 16.00
N ASP A 148 8.90 -3.92 15.13
CA ASP A 148 8.99 -4.83 13.99
C ASP A 148 9.97 -5.97 14.36
N ARG A 149 9.55 -7.23 14.11
CA ARG A 149 10.35 -8.44 14.30
C ARG A 149 10.67 -9.12 12.97
N GLY A 150 11.91 -9.63 12.86
CA GLY A 150 12.38 -10.41 11.72
C GLY A 150 13.72 -9.92 11.21
N LEU A 151 13.89 -9.84 9.88
CA LEU A 151 15.12 -9.31 9.28
C LEU A 151 15.24 -7.79 9.50
N SER A 152 16.30 -7.33 10.17
CA SER A 152 16.49 -5.92 10.54
C SER A 152 15.35 -5.38 11.43
N PRO A 153 15.19 -5.91 12.64
CA PRO A 153 14.14 -5.47 13.57
C PRO A 153 14.41 -4.03 14.03
N HIS A 154 13.35 -3.32 14.40
CA HIS A 154 13.44 -2.00 15.00
C HIS A 154 12.23 -1.71 15.88
N GLU A 155 12.42 -0.81 16.85
CA GLU A 155 11.32 -0.24 17.62
C GLU A 155 10.50 0.72 16.75
N HIS A 156 9.24 0.90 17.11
CA HIS A 156 8.26 1.74 16.44
C HIS A 156 8.08 1.45 14.96
N ASP A 157 7.04 0.70 14.65
CA ASP A 157 6.65 0.42 13.28
C ASP A 157 5.28 1.06 12.99
N LEU A 158 5.17 1.75 11.86
CA LEU A 158 3.96 2.45 11.46
C LEU A 158 3.67 2.09 10.01
N GLU A 159 2.71 1.18 9.87
CA GLU A 159 2.26 0.67 8.58
C GLU A 159 0.93 1.32 8.21
N ALA A 160 0.56 1.23 6.93
CA ALA A 160 -0.66 1.85 6.45
C ALA A 160 -1.23 1.20 5.20
N ILE A 161 -2.53 1.41 5.00
CA ILE A 161 -3.21 1.24 3.70
C ILE A 161 -3.78 2.56 3.22
N ASP A 162 -3.73 2.77 1.90
CA ASP A 162 -4.49 3.82 1.22
C ASP A 162 -5.73 3.23 0.57
N VAL A 163 -6.89 3.85 0.83
CA VAL A 163 -8.15 3.56 0.16
C VAL A 163 -8.54 4.78 -0.66
N GLU A 164 -8.46 4.64 -1.98
CA GLU A 164 -8.84 5.67 -2.93
C GLU A 164 -10.34 5.62 -3.18
N VAL A 165 -11.02 6.73 -2.92
CA VAL A 165 -12.47 6.87 -2.92
C VAL A 165 -12.90 7.82 -4.03
N SER A 166 -13.89 7.41 -4.84
CA SER A 166 -14.62 8.32 -5.73
C SER A 166 -16.01 8.64 -5.18
N LEU A 167 -16.42 9.88 -5.40
CA LEU A 167 -17.75 10.41 -5.12
C LEU A 167 -18.44 10.70 -6.46
N ASP A 168 -19.20 9.73 -6.95
CA ASP A 168 -19.88 9.87 -8.24
C ASP A 168 -21.28 10.48 -8.02
N ARG A 169 -21.67 11.46 -8.84
CA ARG A 169 -23.00 12.10 -8.76
C ARG A 169 -23.80 11.83 -10.01
N HIS A 170 -25.04 11.42 -9.81
CA HIS A 170 -25.96 11.06 -10.87
C HIS A 170 -26.91 12.21 -11.19
N PRO A 171 -27.34 12.36 -12.46
CA PRO A 171 -28.38 13.31 -12.85
C PRO A 171 -29.71 13.12 -12.08
N THR A 172 -29.94 11.93 -11.54
CA THR A 172 -31.10 11.60 -10.70
C THR A 172 -31.07 12.24 -9.32
N GLY A 173 -29.98 12.93 -8.96
CA GLY A 173 -29.76 13.50 -7.62
C GLY A 173 -29.12 12.52 -6.62
N CYS A 174 -28.87 11.28 -7.04
CA CYS A 174 -28.18 10.29 -6.24
C CYS A 174 -26.65 10.47 -6.27
N SER A 175 -25.99 10.06 -5.20
CA SER A 175 -24.55 10.01 -5.08
C SER A 175 -24.10 8.59 -4.72
N ASP A 176 -22.95 8.19 -5.24
CA ASP A 176 -22.29 6.93 -4.96
C ASP A 176 -20.95 7.18 -4.26
N VAL A 177 -20.67 6.39 -3.23
CA VAL A 177 -19.34 6.28 -2.63
C VAL A 177 -18.75 4.95 -3.07
N ARG A 178 -17.62 5.02 -3.79
CA ARG A 178 -16.95 3.85 -4.33
C ARG A 178 -15.48 3.83 -3.98
N VAL A 179 -14.98 2.66 -3.64
CA VAL A 179 -13.55 2.38 -3.63
C VAL A 179 -13.10 2.18 -5.08
N ARG A 180 -12.04 2.87 -5.49
CA ARG A 180 -11.41 2.71 -6.82
C ARG A 180 -10.17 1.84 -6.74
N ARG A 181 -9.40 1.99 -5.66
CA ARG A 181 -8.11 1.34 -5.48
C ARG A 181 -7.79 1.24 -4.01
N VAL A 182 -7.13 0.15 -3.62
CA VAL A 182 -6.57 -0.04 -2.29
C VAL A 182 -5.08 -0.32 -2.45
N THR A 183 -4.26 0.30 -1.63
CA THR A 183 -2.80 0.15 -1.64
C THR A 183 -2.33 -0.19 -0.25
N GLY A 184 -1.93 -1.44 -0.04
CA GLY A 184 -1.17 -1.81 1.14
C GLY A 184 0.28 -1.35 0.98
N LEU A 185 0.74 -0.49 1.89
CA LEU A 185 2.13 -0.06 1.91
C LEU A 185 2.96 -1.16 2.61
N ALA A 186 4.17 -1.38 2.12
CA ALA A 186 5.15 -2.23 2.77
C ALA A 186 6.30 -1.33 3.21
N HIS A 187 6.51 -1.19 4.53
CA HIS A 187 7.58 -0.40 5.12
C HIS A 187 7.61 1.06 4.62
N GLY A 188 6.42 1.64 4.40
CA GLY A 188 6.26 3.03 3.92
C GLY A 188 6.77 3.30 2.50
N LEU A 189 7.10 2.27 1.70
CA LEU A 189 7.60 2.42 0.32
C LEU A 189 6.55 2.04 -0.73
N ASP A 190 6.39 2.92 -1.74
CA ASP A 190 5.48 2.72 -2.89
C ASP A 190 5.90 1.57 -3.84
N TRP A 191 7.13 1.05 -3.69
CA TRP A 191 7.76 0.17 -4.69
C TRP A 191 7.23 -1.26 -4.68
N TYR A 192 6.94 -1.76 -3.49
CA TYR A 192 6.42 -3.10 -3.26
C TYR A 192 4.97 -3.07 -2.78
N SER A 193 4.25 -1.99 -3.06
CA SER A 193 2.90 -1.85 -2.57
C SER A 193 1.98 -2.94 -3.11
N ASN A 194 1.14 -3.45 -2.24
CA ASN A 194 0.10 -4.41 -2.56
C ASN A 194 -1.12 -3.64 -3.12
N ILE A 195 -1.25 -3.57 -4.44
CA ILE A 195 -2.27 -2.74 -5.11
C ILE A 195 -3.43 -3.59 -5.61
N LEU A 196 -4.63 -3.30 -5.08
CA LEU A 196 -5.91 -3.82 -5.56
C LEU A 196 -6.70 -2.70 -6.26
N GLN A 197 -6.86 -2.81 -7.58
CA GLN A 197 -7.85 -2.05 -8.33
C GLN A 197 -9.24 -2.63 -8.06
N ALA A 198 -10.25 -1.76 -7.97
CA ALA A 198 -11.57 -2.16 -7.54
C ALA A 198 -12.27 -3.08 -8.54
N GLU A 199 -12.92 -4.11 -8.01
CA GLU A 199 -13.50 -5.21 -8.76
C GLU A 199 -14.94 -5.54 -8.28
N PRO A 200 -15.77 -6.22 -9.10
CA PRO A 200 -17.20 -6.43 -8.79
C PRO A 200 -17.50 -7.28 -7.55
N ASP A 201 -16.65 -8.24 -7.20
CA ASP A 201 -16.81 -9.22 -6.13
C ASP A 201 -16.07 -8.85 -4.84
N MET A 202 -15.49 -7.64 -4.76
CA MET A 202 -14.86 -7.13 -3.54
C MET A 202 -15.81 -7.20 -2.35
N LYS A 203 -15.29 -7.63 -1.21
CA LYS A 203 -16.04 -7.64 0.05
C LYS A 203 -15.73 -6.43 0.93
N PHE A 204 -16.75 -5.97 1.65
CA PHE A 204 -16.70 -4.83 2.55
C PHE A 204 -17.26 -5.15 3.97
N PRO A 205 -16.73 -4.53 5.04
CA PRO A 205 -15.49 -3.73 5.07
C PRO A 205 -14.30 -4.54 4.54
N LEU A 206 -13.39 -3.89 3.83
CA LEU A 206 -12.29 -4.61 3.17
C LEU A 206 -11.45 -5.32 4.23
N THR A 207 -11.01 -6.53 3.92
CA THR A 207 -10.08 -7.26 4.78
C THR A 207 -8.64 -6.98 4.37
N VAL A 208 -7.75 -6.82 5.34
CA VAL A 208 -6.32 -6.59 5.15
C VAL A 208 -5.55 -7.65 5.89
N LEU A 209 -4.77 -8.43 5.16
CA LEU A 209 -3.79 -9.34 5.71
C LEU A 209 -2.62 -8.52 6.25
N VAL A 210 -2.23 -8.80 7.49
CA VAL A 210 -1.06 -8.19 8.14
C VAL A 210 0.06 -9.21 8.19
N GLU A 211 1.23 -8.88 7.65
CA GLU A 211 2.42 -9.72 7.65
C GLU A 211 2.93 -10.01 9.07
N GLU A 212 3.30 -11.26 9.33
CA GLU A 212 3.86 -11.69 10.62
C GLU A 212 5.16 -10.97 10.96
N GLY A 213 5.16 -10.26 12.09
CA GLY A 213 6.31 -9.57 12.68
C GLY A 213 6.77 -8.30 11.95
N LYS A 214 6.71 -8.29 10.61
CA LYS A 214 7.07 -7.15 9.74
C LYS A 214 5.91 -6.19 9.46
N HIS A 215 4.67 -6.67 9.60
CA HIS A 215 3.44 -5.91 9.48
C HIS A 215 3.13 -5.21 8.15
N ALA A 216 3.82 -5.53 7.04
CA ALA A 216 3.37 -5.09 5.73
C ALA A 216 1.90 -5.46 5.50
N SER A 217 1.16 -4.54 4.90
CA SER A 217 -0.29 -4.67 4.73
C SER A 217 -0.63 -5.12 3.31
N CYS A 218 -1.59 -6.02 3.17
CA CYS A 218 -2.10 -6.44 1.86
C CYS A 218 -3.63 -6.54 1.87
N PRO A 219 -4.35 -5.96 0.90
CA PRO A 219 -5.78 -6.21 0.77
C PRO A 219 -6.06 -7.69 0.52
N ASP A 220 -7.21 -8.16 0.98
CA ASP A 220 -7.83 -9.46 0.69
C ASP A 220 -9.22 -9.16 0.10
N ARG A 221 -9.36 -9.43 -1.20
CA ARG A 221 -10.51 -9.03 -2.02
C ARG A 221 -11.76 -9.78 -1.63
N ASN A 222 -11.65 -11.07 -1.31
CA ASN A 222 -12.79 -11.95 -1.03
C ASN A 222 -12.93 -12.32 0.46
N ALA A 223 -12.06 -11.81 1.33
CA ALA A 223 -12.05 -12.06 2.75
C ALA A 223 -11.97 -13.56 3.10
N ASP A 224 -11.17 -14.34 2.35
CA ASP A 224 -10.96 -15.77 2.61
C ASP A 224 -9.71 -16.07 3.47
N GLY A 225 -8.89 -15.04 3.74
CA GLY A 225 -7.70 -15.15 4.58
C GLY A 225 -6.51 -15.81 3.89
N GLN A 226 -6.54 -15.98 2.56
CA GLN A 226 -5.45 -16.50 1.76
C GLN A 226 -5.00 -15.45 0.75
N TYR A 227 -3.71 -15.13 0.75
CA TYR A 227 -3.17 -14.27 -0.30
C TYR A 227 -3.13 -15.03 -1.64
N THR A 228 -3.78 -14.47 -2.64
CA THR A 228 -3.83 -14.97 -4.02
C THR A 228 -3.25 -13.91 -4.97
N PRO A 229 -2.01 -14.10 -5.49
CA PRO A 229 -1.41 -13.17 -6.44
C PRO A 229 -2.27 -13.04 -7.70
N GLY A 230 -2.44 -11.81 -8.19
CA GLY A 230 -3.30 -11.50 -9.35
C GLY A 230 -4.78 -11.33 -9.00
N TYR A 231 -5.22 -11.78 -7.82
CA TYR A 231 -6.59 -11.62 -7.35
C TYR A 231 -6.68 -10.56 -6.24
N ASP A 232 -5.93 -10.72 -5.16
CA ASP A 232 -5.86 -9.77 -4.04
C ASP A 232 -4.98 -8.57 -4.35
N VAL A 233 -3.96 -8.78 -5.18
CA VAL A 233 -3.15 -7.74 -5.80
C VAL A 233 -3.21 -7.96 -7.29
N ASN A 234 -3.91 -7.08 -8.00
CA ASN A 234 -4.17 -7.18 -9.45
C ASN A 234 -3.45 -6.08 -10.25
N ALA A 235 -2.63 -5.25 -9.60
CA ALA A 235 -1.77 -4.28 -10.27
C ALA A 235 -0.32 -4.49 -9.85
N ARG A 236 0.58 -4.55 -10.84
CA ARG A 236 2.02 -4.79 -10.64
C ARG A 236 2.29 -6.05 -9.82
N VAL A 237 1.62 -7.15 -10.18
CA VAL A 237 1.61 -8.40 -9.39
C VAL A 237 3.01 -8.92 -9.09
N ASN A 238 3.93 -8.85 -10.06
CA ASN A 238 5.33 -9.28 -9.86
C ASN A 238 6.13 -8.42 -8.88
N ASP A 239 5.70 -7.17 -8.70
CA ASP A 239 6.33 -6.19 -7.83
C ASP A 239 5.69 -6.16 -6.45
N ALA A 240 4.56 -6.84 -6.27
CA ALA A 240 3.86 -6.90 -4.99
C ALA A 240 4.77 -7.49 -3.90
N TRP A 241 4.74 -6.87 -2.73
CA TRP A 241 5.38 -7.44 -1.54
C TRP A 241 4.70 -8.73 -1.09
N GLY A 242 3.37 -8.77 -1.19
CA GLY A 242 2.46 -9.72 -0.55
C GLY A 242 2.45 -9.54 0.98
N VAL A 243 2.28 -10.64 1.72
CA VAL A 243 2.57 -10.75 3.16
C VAL A 243 3.51 -11.94 3.40
N ARG A 244 4.81 -11.71 3.61
CA ARG A 244 5.82 -12.78 3.69
C ARG A 244 6.02 -13.20 5.14
N ASP A 245 5.09 -13.99 5.65
CA ASP A 245 5.12 -14.47 7.03
C ASP A 245 6.37 -15.31 7.37
N VAL A 246 7.10 -15.78 6.36
CA VAL A 246 8.37 -16.49 6.56
C VAL A 246 9.53 -15.57 6.98
N MET A 247 9.39 -14.24 6.86
CA MET A 247 10.47 -13.29 7.19
C MET A 247 10.74 -13.20 8.70
N ALA A 248 9.73 -13.41 9.54
CA ALA A 248 9.91 -13.56 10.98
C ALA A 248 10.86 -14.74 11.33
N THR A 249 10.91 -15.77 10.49
CA THR A 249 11.79 -16.95 10.66
C THR A 249 13.20 -16.80 10.05
N GLY A 250 13.54 -15.61 9.51
CA GLY A 250 14.87 -15.30 8.98
C GLY A 250 15.18 -15.87 7.59
N ARG A 251 14.20 -16.45 6.88
CA ARG A 251 14.38 -16.96 5.52
C ARG A 251 14.11 -15.87 4.49
N LEU A 252 15.15 -15.15 4.08
CA LEU A 252 15.08 -14.24 2.92
C LEU A 252 15.39 -15.02 1.65
N LEU A 253 14.39 -15.64 1.03
CA LEU A 253 14.59 -16.40 -0.20
C LEU A 253 13.52 -16.06 -1.24
N SER A 254 13.87 -15.12 -2.12
CA SER A 254 13.64 -15.13 -3.58
C SER A 254 13.31 -13.73 -4.12
N SER A 255 13.58 -13.55 -5.42
CA SER A 255 13.39 -12.28 -6.12
C SER A 255 11.92 -11.93 -6.35
N GLY A 256 10.96 -12.85 -6.23
CA GLY A 256 9.52 -12.59 -6.42
C GLY A 256 8.67 -13.11 -5.26
N TYR A 257 7.48 -12.56 -5.08
CA TYR A 257 6.53 -13.09 -4.10
C TYR A 257 5.94 -14.41 -4.59
N ARG A 258 5.67 -15.35 -3.67
CA ARG A 258 4.96 -16.60 -3.93
C ARG A 258 3.92 -16.81 -2.84
N ALA A 259 2.74 -17.32 -3.19
CA ALA A 259 1.63 -17.51 -2.24
C ALA A 259 2.02 -18.38 -1.03
N GLU A 260 2.95 -19.33 -1.19
CA GLU A 260 3.40 -20.18 -0.08
C GLU A 260 4.23 -19.43 0.99
N LEU A 261 4.60 -18.17 0.72
CA LEU A 261 5.25 -17.29 1.69
C LEU A 261 4.24 -16.67 2.67
N SER A 262 2.93 -16.80 2.40
CA SER A 262 1.86 -16.40 3.30
C SER A 262 1.20 -17.61 3.97
N LYS A 263 0.96 -17.48 5.27
CA LYS A 263 0.18 -18.42 6.05
C LYS A 263 -1.31 -18.08 5.91
N ALA A 264 -2.14 -19.10 5.70
CA ALA A 264 -3.59 -18.93 5.73
C ALA A 264 -4.03 -18.36 7.10
N ARG A 265 -4.92 -17.37 7.06
CA ARG A 265 -5.43 -16.71 8.25
C ARG A 265 -6.61 -17.48 8.84
N ARG A 266 -6.71 -17.46 10.17
CA ARG A 266 -7.83 -18.08 10.91
C ARG A 266 -8.79 -17.00 11.40
N LEU A 267 -10.09 -17.25 11.33
CA LEU A 267 -11.13 -16.24 11.63
C LEU A 267 -10.99 -15.59 13.02
N ASP A 268 -10.49 -16.33 14.01
CA ASP A 268 -10.25 -15.87 15.38
C ASP A 268 -9.15 -14.81 15.52
N PHE A 269 -8.30 -14.65 14.50
CA PHE A 269 -7.23 -13.64 14.43
C PHE A 269 -7.65 -12.37 13.67
N ARG A 270 -8.96 -12.18 13.43
CA ARG A 270 -9.49 -10.93 12.86
C ARG A 270 -9.73 -9.90 13.93
N LEU A 271 -9.21 -8.70 13.74
CA LEU A 271 -9.57 -7.52 14.51
C LEU A 271 -10.54 -6.67 13.69
N ARG A 272 -11.72 -6.42 14.26
CA ARG A 272 -12.83 -5.79 13.54
C ARG A 272 -12.80 -4.27 13.64
N PRO A 273 -13.29 -3.57 12.60
CA PRO A 273 -13.60 -2.15 12.72
C PRO A 273 -14.71 -1.90 13.74
N PRO A 274 -14.83 -0.67 14.26
CA PRO A 274 -15.99 -0.27 15.03
C PRO A 274 -17.26 -0.30 14.16
N ASP A 275 -18.42 -0.26 14.81
CA ASP A 275 -19.69 -0.18 14.10
C ASP A 275 -19.73 1.03 13.15
N ALA A 276 -20.19 0.78 11.94
CA ALA A 276 -20.28 1.75 10.86
C ALA A 276 -21.75 2.00 10.47
N PRO A 277 -22.04 3.14 9.80
CA PRO A 277 -23.33 3.35 9.15
C PRO A 277 -23.67 2.21 8.18
N LEU A 278 -24.97 2.03 7.91
CA LEU A 278 -25.46 1.04 6.95
C LEU A 278 -24.84 1.27 5.56
N THR A 279 -24.22 0.23 5.02
CA THR A 279 -23.66 0.19 3.66
C THR A 279 -24.70 -0.37 2.69
N CYS A 280 -24.56 -0.04 1.40
CA CYS A 280 -25.43 -0.54 0.32
C CYS A 280 -24.84 -1.78 -0.38
N VAL A 281 -23.93 -2.45 0.30
CA VAL A 281 -23.19 -3.62 -0.18
C VAL A 281 -24.11 -4.84 -0.21
N ALA A 282 -24.06 -5.61 -1.30
CA ALA A 282 -24.88 -6.82 -1.42
C ALA A 282 -24.54 -7.84 -0.33
N GLN A 283 -25.49 -8.71 0.02
CA GLN A 283 -25.28 -9.70 1.09
C GLN A 283 -24.05 -10.59 0.86
N GLY A 284 -23.79 -11.00 -0.39
CA GLY A 284 -22.62 -11.79 -0.77
C GLY A 284 -21.28 -11.04 -0.77
N GLN A 285 -21.32 -9.70 -0.70
CA GLN A 285 -20.14 -8.84 -0.62
C GLN A 285 -19.84 -8.40 0.84
N ARG A 286 -20.52 -8.97 1.84
CA ARG A 286 -20.20 -8.70 3.25
C ARG A 286 -19.01 -9.55 3.68
N SER A 287 -17.98 -8.94 4.23
CA SER A 287 -16.79 -9.65 4.75
C SER A 287 -16.97 -10.18 6.18
N LEU A 288 -17.92 -9.62 6.93
CA LEU A 288 -18.17 -9.95 8.33
C LEU A 288 -19.55 -10.59 8.49
N HIS A 289 -19.58 -11.71 9.21
CA HIS A 289 -20.83 -12.35 9.59
C HIS A 289 -21.04 -12.33 11.12
N PRO A 290 -22.30 -12.16 11.59
CA PRO A 290 -22.60 -12.18 13.02
C PRO A 290 -22.14 -13.47 13.69
N GLY A 291 -21.56 -13.36 14.89
CA GLY A 291 -21.15 -14.51 15.70
C GLY A 291 -19.85 -15.19 15.28
N GLU A 292 -19.19 -14.76 14.20
CA GLU A 292 -17.86 -15.28 13.88
C GLU A 292 -16.86 -14.91 14.99
N PRO A 293 -15.82 -15.73 15.23
CA PRO A 293 -14.76 -15.38 16.18
C PRO A 293 -13.94 -14.18 15.69
N SER A 294 -13.28 -13.49 16.63
CA SER A 294 -12.43 -12.32 16.39
C SER A 294 -11.60 -11.98 17.62
N LEU A 295 -10.49 -11.25 17.44
CA LEU A 295 -9.69 -10.59 18.48
C LEU A 295 -10.42 -9.43 19.17
N GLY A 296 -11.60 -9.05 18.67
CA GLY A 296 -12.42 -7.95 19.18
C GLY A 296 -12.56 -6.84 18.16
N GLN A 297 -12.78 -5.63 18.65
CA GLN A 297 -12.95 -4.42 17.84
C GLN A 297 -11.92 -3.36 18.26
N TYR A 298 -11.34 -2.66 17.29
CA TYR A 298 -10.46 -1.52 17.54
C TYR A 298 -11.23 -0.19 17.69
N GLU A 299 -10.57 0.81 18.27
CA GLU A 299 -10.99 2.21 18.19
C GLU A 299 -10.50 2.84 16.88
N LEU A 300 -11.41 3.46 16.12
CA LEU A 300 -11.03 4.27 14.97
C LEU A 300 -10.86 5.74 15.42
N ARG A 301 -9.66 6.30 15.25
CA ARG A 301 -9.31 7.67 15.65
C ARG A 301 -8.79 8.50 14.48
N PRO A 302 -9.07 9.81 14.41
CA PRO A 302 -8.46 10.66 13.40
C PRO A 302 -6.97 10.88 13.72
N ALA A 303 -6.06 10.63 12.77
CA ALA A 303 -4.61 10.79 12.96
C ALA A 303 -4.23 12.23 13.33
N ARG A 304 -4.97 13.22 12.82
CA ARG A 304 -4.79 14.65 13.18
C ARG A 304 -4.99 14.96 14.66
N ALA A 305 -5.58 14.07 15.45
CA ALA A 305 -5.66 14.24 16.91
C ALA A 305 -4.30 13.96 17.59
N VAL A 306 -3.40 13.24 16.91
CA VAL A 306 -2.06 12.93 17.38
C VAL A 306 -1.14 14.12 17.11
N ARG A 307 -0.59 14.68 18.19
CA ARG A 307 0.32 15.84 18.15
C ARG A 307 1.78 15.39 18.05
N ALA A 308 2.68 16.35 17.91
CA ALA A 308 4.13 16.10 17.94
C ALA A 308 4.55 15.43 19.25
N CYS A 309 5.53 14.54 19.16
CA CYS A 309 5.99 13.65 20.23
C CYS A 309 6.91 14.30 21.26
N ASP A 310 6.70 15.57 21.60
CA ASP A 310 7.69 16.39 22.32
C ASP A 310 8.04 15.83 23.72
N SER A 311 7.16 15.02 24.31
CA SER A 311 7.33 14.43 25.65
C SER A 311 7.68 12.94 25.68
N ALA A 312 7.83 12.27 24.54
CA ALA A 312 8.16 10.84 24.49
C ALA A 312 9.67 10.62 24.71
N SER A 313 10.06 9.52 25.36
CA SER A 313 11.47 9.13 25.57
C SER A 313 12.26 9.03 24.26
N GLU A 314 11.56 8.76 23.16
CA GLU A 314 12.11 8.55 21.81
C GLU A 314 11.54 9.56 20.81
N ALA A 315 11.26 10.78 21.28
CA ALA A 315 10.64 11.87 20.53
C ALA A 315 11.21 12.05 19.12
N THR A 316 12.54 11.99 18.95
CA THR A 316 13.20 12.16 17.65
C THR A 316 12.90 11.02 16.67
N SER A 317 12.97 9.77 17.12
CA SER A 317 12.69 8.59 16.30
C SER A 317 11.23 8.57 15.88
N LEU A 318 10.32 8.82 16.83
CA LEU A 318 8.88 8.93 16.56
C LEU A 318 8.57 10.10 15.63
N ALA A 319 9.14 11.29 15.85
CA ALA A 319 8.94 12.43 14.95
C ALA A 319 9.39 12.13 13.52
N ARG A 320 10.51 11.40 13.34
CA ARG A 320 10.97 10.94 12.03
C ARG A 320 9.99 9.94 11.41
N LEU A 321 9.51 8.96 12.18
CA LEU A 321 8.52 7.99 11.73
C LEU A 321 7.22 8.67 11.26
N MET A 322 6.72 9.62 12.05
CA MET A 322 5.56 10.45 11.71
C MET A 322 5.81 11.25 10.43
N GLN A 323 6.98 11.87 10.30
CA GLN A 323 7.34 12.67 9.13
C GLN A 323 7.41 11.84 7.84
N VAL A 324 8.06 10.67 7.89
CA VAL A 324 8.19 9.75 6.74
C VAL A 324 6.83 9.27 6.28
N ASN A 325 5.96 8.89 7.22
CA ASN A 325 4.62 8.38 6.94
C ASN A 325 3.56 9.47 6.71
N ARG A 326 3.90 10.74 6.95
CA ARG A 326 3.00 11.90 6.94
C ARG A 326 1.81 11.73 7.88
N PHE A 327 2.08 11.25 9.08
CA PHE A 327 1.10 10.92 10.10
C PHE A 327 1.00 12.03 11.15
N GLY A 328 -0.22 12.41 11.53
CA GLY A 328 -0.47 13.33 12.64
C GLY A 328 -0.89 14.74 12.22
N ALA A 329 -1.16 15.60 13.22
CA ALA A 329 -1.71 16.95 13.05
C ALA A 329 -0.86 17.88 12.16
N GLY A 330 0.46 17.64 12.08
CA GLY A 330 1.39 18.49 11.34
C GLY A 330 1.38 18.29 9.82
N HIS A 331 0.62 17.32 9.31
CA HIS A 331 0.64 16.94 7.90
C HIS A 331 -0.65 17.34 7.18
N ALA A 332 -0.59 18.45 6.44
CA ALA A 332 -1.72 18.95 5.67
C ALA A 332 -2.09 18.03 4.49
N THR A 333 -3.40 17.89 4.26
CA THR A 333 -3.96 17.22 3.08
C THR A 333 -3.56 17.93 1.79
N ARG A 334 -3.14 17.17 0.78
CA ARG A 334 -2.87 17.71 -0.56
C ARG A 334 -4.17 17.94 -1.31
N GLN A 335 -4.36 19.14 -1.85
CA GLN A 335 -5.56 19.49 -2.62
C GLN A 335 -5.21 19.63 -4.10
N HIS A 336 -5.96 18.92 -4.95
CA HIS A 336 -5.80 18.94 -6.41
C HIS A 336 -7.02 19.65 -7.03
N ARG A 337 -6.79 20.80 -7.68
CA ARG A 337 -7.85 21.70 -8.20
C ARG A 337 -8.20 21.48 -9.68
N GLU A 338 -7.30 20.86 -10.43
CA GLU A 338 -7.47 20.48 -11.82
C GLU A 338 -6.86 19.10 -12.00
N VAL A 339 -7.63 18.19 -12.59
CA VAL A 339 -7.17 16.86 -12.98
C VAL A 339 -7.73 16.62 -14.36
N ALA A 340 -6.85 16.47 -15.35
CA ALA A 340 -7.25 15.86 -16.61
C ALA A 340 -7.83 14.47 -16.25
N PRO A 341 -8.83 13.94 -16.95
CA PRO A 341 -9.46 12.65 -16.62
C PRO A 341 -8.49 11.46 -16.39
N HIS A 342 -7.23 11.62 -16.80
CA HIS A 342 -6.15 10.65 -16.66
C HIS A 342 -5.27 10.79 -15.39
N ASP A 343 -5.34 11.85 -14.58
CA ASP A 343 -4.47 11.96 -13.37
C ASP A 343 -4.99 11.19 -12.14
N LEU A 344 -6.08 10.43 -12.27
CA LEU A 344 -6.50 9.45 -11.26
C LEU A 344 -5.70 8.14 -11.35
N GLU A 345 -4.86 7.94 -12.37
CA GLU A 345 -3.84 6.88 -12.35
C GLU A 345 -2.60 7.36 -11.58
N LEU A 346 -2.74 7.55 -10.27
CA LEU A 346 -1.65 7.82 -9.33
C LEU A 346 -0.67 6.64 -9.30
N GLY A 347 0.22 6.57 -10.30
CA GLY A 347 1.28 5.58 -10.36
C GLY A 347 1.85 5.30 -11.76
N SER A 348 1.11 5.54 -12.84
CA SER A 348 1.62 5.27 -14.18
C SER A 348 2.50 6.43 -14.65
N PRO A 349 3.74 6.24 -15.12
CA PRO A 349 4.40 7.25 -15.92
C PRO A 349 3.58 7.37 -17.21
N THR A 350 2.63 8.30 -17.24
CA THR A 350 1.68 8.52 -18.34
C THR A 350 2.34 9.07 -19.62
N GLY A 351 3.66 9.19 -19.64
CA GLY A 351 4.42 9.45 -20.85
C GLY A 351 4.60 8.16 -21.66
N LEU A 352 4.40 8.26 -22.99
CA LEU A 352 4.91 7.26 -23.95
C LEU A 352 6.40 6.96 -23.69
N LEU A 353 7.14 7.97 -23.22
CA LEU A 353 8.53 7.89 -22.78
C LEU A 353 8.61 7.40 -21.34
N ALA A 354 9.16 6.21 -21.15
CA ALA A 354 9.31 5.57 -19.85
C ALA A 354 10.72 5.76 -19.26
N GLY A 355 11.71 6.06 -20.11
CA GLY A 355 13.09 6.36 -19.70
C GLY A 355 13.94 6.91 -20.84
N ILE A 356 14.97 7.66 -20.50
CA ILE A 356 16.02 8.15 -21.41
C ILE A 356 17.34 8.13 -20.64
N GLY A 357 18.45 7.81 -21.28
CA GLY A 357 19.73 7.79 -20.58
C GLY A 357 20.93 7.67 -21.48
N ALA A 358 22.10 7.74 -20.87
CA ALA A 358 23.37 7.49 -21.52
C ALA A 358 23.61 5.98 -21.62
N ARG A 359 24.24 5.55 -22.70
CA ARG A 359 24.64 4.16 -22.97
C ARG A 359 26.11 4.12 -23.36
N VAL A 360 26.84 3.16 -22.83
CA VAL A 360 28.18 2.77 -23.30
C VAL A 360 28.07 1.33 -23.78
N ASP A 361 28.48 1.06 -25.01
CA ASP A 361 28.32 -0.23 -25.68
C ASP A 361 29.60 -0.60 -26.44
N GLY A 362 30.37 -1.55 -25.92
CA GLY A 362 31.62 -2.01 -26.54
C GLY A 362 32.68 -0.92 -26.75
N GLY A 363 32.64 0.16 -25.97
CA GLY A 363 33.55 1.31 -26.06
C GLY A 363 32.94 2.55 -26.71
N ASN A 364 31.77 2.44 -27.35
CA ASN A 364 31.09 3.58 -27.96
C ASN A 364 30.04 4.17 -27.01
N ALA A 365 30.07 5.50 -26.86
CA ALA A 365 29.12 6.22 -26.03
C ALA A 365 27.94 6.72 -26.87
N GLY A 366 26.76 6.71 -26.26
CA GLY A 366 25.51 6.98 -26.93
C GLY A 366 24.39 7.25 -25.95
N PHE A 367 23.15 7.13 -26.44
CA PHE A 367 21.96 7.26 -25.62
C PHE A 367 20.95 6.17 -25.94
N PHE A 368 20.01 5.99 -25.02
CA PHE A 368 18.87 5.11 -25.23
C PHE A 368 17.57 5.82 -24.82
N VAL A 369 16.47 5.35 -25.40
CA VAL A 369 15.11 5.72 -25.02
C VAL A 369 14.33 4.44 -24.81
N THR A 370 13.61 4.34 -23.70
CA THR A 370 12.65 3.27 -23.44
C THR A 370 11.24 3.84 -23.47
N LEU A 371 10.35 3.16 -24.17
CA LEU A 371 8.93 3.50 -24.19
C LEU A 371 8.17 2.77 -23.09
N ARG A 372 6.91 3.13 -22.91
CA ARG A 372 6.01 2.45 -21.97
C ARG A 372 6.01 0.95 -22.21
N GLY A 373 6.33 0.20 -21.15
CA GLY A 373 6.27 -1.25 -21.16
C GLY A 373 4.84 -1.78 -21.10
N ILE A 374 4.66 -2.99 -21.61
CA ILE A 374 3.43 -3.78 -21.50
C ILE A 374 3.63 -4.80 -20.38
N ASP A 375 2.77 -4.76 -19.37
CA ASP A 375 2.68 -5.78 -18.31
C ASP A 375 1.93 -7.00 -18.86
N PHE A 376 2.52 -8.18 -18.77
CA PHE A 376 1.88 -9.45 -19.16
C PHE A 376 1.69 -10.40 -17.98
N GLY A 377 1.71 -9.87 -16.75
CA GLY A 377 1.42 -10.62 -15.53
C GLY A 377 2.64 -11.32 -14.93
N GLU A 378 3.56 -11.87 -15.74
CA GLU A 378 4.83 -12.50 -15.28
C GLU A 378 6.07 -11.65 -15.53
N GLY A 379 5.90 -10.51 -16.19
CA GLY A 379 6.95 -9.54 -16.42
C GLY A 379 6.49 -8.37 -17.30
N TRP A 380 7.47 -7.66 -17.81
CA TRP A 380 7.31 -6.47 -18.64
C TRP A 380 8.05 -6.64 -19.95
N ILE A 381 7.39 -6.27 -21.06
CA ILE A 381 8.01 -6.08 -22.37
C ILE A 381 8.13 -4.59 -22.63
N VAL A 382 9.35 -4.10 -22.83
CA VAL A 382 9.67 -2.68 -22.91
C VAL A 382 10.35 -2.40 -24.24
N PRO A 383 9.72 -1.62 -25.15
CA PRO A 383 10.39 -1.16 -26.36
C PRO A 383 11.55 -0.24 -26.00
N ARG A 384 12.74 -0.55 -26.52
CA ARG A 384 13.99 0.19 -26.30
C ARG A 384 14.61 0.56 -27.63
N PHE A 385 15.05 1.80 -27.74
CA PHE A 385 15.79 2.32 -28.88
C PHE A 385 17.14 2.83 -28.43
N GLY A 386 18.21 2.46 -29.13
CA GLY A 386 19.59 2.83 -28.79
C GLY A 386 20.28 3.55 -29.93
N LEU A 387 21.13 4.51 -29.57
CA LEU A 387 22.00 5.24 -30.49
C LEU A 387 23.40 5.30 -29.88
N ALA A 388 24.19 4.22 -30.05
CA ALA A 388 25.57 4.11 -29.57
C ALA A 388 26.53 3.60 -30.65
N ASN A 389 26.17 2.51 -31.33
CA ASN A 389 26.95 1.91 -32.43
C ASN A 389 26.27 2.02 -33.79
N GLY A 390 25.16 2.76 -33.85
CA GLY A 390 24.16 2.69 -34.90
C GLY A 390 22.79 2.90 -34.25
N PHE A 391 21.72 2.70 -35.00
CA PHE A 391 20.37 2.70 -34.44
C PHE A 391 19.98 1.27 -34.06
N SER A 392 19.64 1.04 -32.79
CA SER A 392 19.05 -0.23 -32.35
C SER A 392 17.58 -0.06 -32.00
N ALA A 393 16.79 -1.09 -32.32
CA ALA A 393 15.40 -1.24 -31.92
C ALA A 393 15.22 -2.63 -31.29
N GLU A 394 14.86 -2.64 -30.01
CA GLU A 394 14.92 -3.83 -29.16
C GLU A 394 13.68 -3.94 -28.28
N LEU A 395 13.33 -5.17 -27.93
CA LEU A 395 12.34 -5.52 -26.92
C LEU A 395 13.07 -6.02 -25.70
N LEU A 396 13.00 -5.29 -24.60
CA LEU A 396 13.53 -5.68 -23.31
C LEU A 396 12.47 -6.40 -22.48
N VAL A 397 12.80 -7.57 -21.98
CA VAL A 397 12.00 -8.40 -21.10
C VAL A 397 12.62 -8.42 -19.72
N THR A 398 11.82 -8.11 -18.71
CA THR A 398 12.26 -8.05 -17.32
C THR A 398 11.11 -8.44 -16.39
N ARG A 399 11.38 -9.03 -15.23
CA ARG A 399 10.31 -9.55 -14.36
C ARG A 399 9.62 -8.46 -13.56
N SER A 400 10.32 -7.36 -13.30
CA SER A 400 9.85 -6.35 -12.36
C SER A 400 9.88 -4.94 -12.93
N ALA A 401 8.89 -4.13 -12.59
CA ALA A 401 8.86 -2.71 -12.90
C ALA A 401 9.17 -1.81 -11.70
N SER A 402 9.61 -2.35 -10.57
CA SER A 402 9.96 -1.53 -9.40
C SER A 402 11.12 -2.04 -8.54
N ARG A 403 11.56 -3.29 -8.68
CA ARG A 403 12.62 -3.88 -7.85
C ARG A 403 13.91 -3.09 -7.95
N TRP A 404 14.62 -3.03 -6.81
CA TRP A 404 15.93 -2.39 -6.73
C TRP A 404 16.97 -3.10 -7.59
N MET A 405 16.85 -4.43 -7.78
CA MET A 405 17.66 -5.25 -8.69
C MET A 405 16.80 -6.30 -9.38
N ASP A 406 16.94 -6.47 -10.69
CA ASP A 406 16.23 -7.51 -11.44
C ASP A 406 17.04 -7.90 -12.71
N PRO A 407 17.06 -9.19 -13.09
CA PRO A 407 17.63 -9.59 -14.36
C PRO A 407 16.76 -9.11 -15.54
N TYR A 408 17.38 -8.92 -16.69
CA TYR A 408 16.69 -8.65 -17.94
C TYR A 408 17.33 -9.39 -19.11
N VAL A 409 16.53 -9.56 -20.16
CA VAL A 409 16.96 -10.03 -21.48
C VAL A 409 16.38 -9.07 -22.50
N SER A 410 17.11 -8.73 -23.55
CA SER A 410 16.56 -7.95 -24.66
C SER A 410 16.98 -8.54 -26.00
N LEU A 411 16.07 -8.48 -26.97
CA LEU A 411 16.26 -8.99 -28.33
C LEU A 411 15.84 -7.91 -29.32
N GLY A 412 16.55 -7.77 -30.45
CA GLY A 412 16.18 -6.80 -31.45
C GLY A 412 17.05 -6.77 -32.69
N VAL A 413 17.07 -5.62 -33.34
CA VAL A 413 17.85 -5.34 -34.55
C VAL A 413 18.69 -4.08 -34.35
N GLU A 414 19.91 -4.11 -34.88
CA GLU A 414 20.84 -2.97 -34.93
C GLU A 414 21.14 -2.65 -36.40
N LEU A 415 21.07 -1.36 -36.73
CA LEU A 415 21.34 -0.82 -38.05
C LEU A 415 22.64 -0.01 -37.97
N ASP A 416 23.70 -0.60 -38.50
CA ASP A 416 25.03 0.01 -38.52
C ASP A 416 25.28 0.66 -39.88
N ALA A 417 25.81 1.88 -39.85
CA ALA A 417 26.35 2.55 -41.02
C ALA A 417 27.85 2.29 -41.07
N PHE A 418 28.27 1.34 -41.90
CA PHE A 418 29.69 1.05 -42.09
C PHE A 418 30.22 1.88 -43.26
N ASN A 419 31.38 2.52 -43.08
CA ASN A 419 32.11 3.13 -44.18
C ASN A 419 33.39 2.33 -44.45
N PRO A 420 33.38 1.39 -45.43
CA PRO A 420 34.49 0.47 -45.63
C PRO A 420 35.79 1.16 -46.08
N SER A 421 35.74 2.40 -46.59
CA SER A 421 36.92 3.20 -46.98
C SER A 421 36.57 4.68 -47.17
N ARG A 422 37.51 5.61 -46.97
CA ARG A 422 37.35 7.04 -47.31
C ARG A 422 37.01 7.19 -48.81
N GLY A 423 35.72 7.18 -49.17
CA GLY A 423 35.22 7.44 -50.52
C GLY A 423 34.22 6.42 -51.10
N SER A 424 33.85 5.35 -50.39
CA SER A 424 32.81 4.40 -50.83
C SER A 424 31.43 4.71 -50.26
N ASP A 425 30.38 4.27 -50.94
CA ASP A 425 28.99 4.35 -50.48
C ASP A 425 28.82 3.72 -49.08
N VAL A 426 27.97 4.34 -48.26
CA VAL A 426 27.64 3.86 -46.91
C VAL A 426 26.85 2.56 -47.05
N GLU A 427 27.47 1.43 -46.69
CA GLU A 427 26.80 0.14 -46.63
C GLU A 427 26.04 0.06 -45.30
N ARG A 428 24.72 -0.07 -45.37
CA ARG A 428 23.88 -0.31 -44.19
C ARG A 428 23.82 -1.80 -43.93
N ARG A 429 24.28 -2.24 -42.76
CA ARG A 429 24.13 -3.63 -42.31
C ARG A 429 23.13 -3.70 -41.18
N SER A 430 22.19 -4.65 -41.28
CA SER A 430 21.32 -5.01 -40.18
C SER A 430 21.85 -6.27 -39.50
N ALA A 431 21.93 -6.24 -38.17
CA ALA A 431 22.31 -7.39 -37.36
C ALA A 431 21.22 -7.68 -36.34
N PHE A 432 20.97 -8.97 -36.09
CA PHE A 432 20.24 -9.39 -34.90
C PHE A 432 21.09 -9.08 -33.67
N VAL A 433 20.46 -8.60 -32.59
CA VAL A 433 21.15 -8.34 -31.33
C VAL A 433 20.40 -8.96 -30.17
N SER A 434 21.16 -9.49 -29.22
CA SER A 434 20.65 -9.93 -27.94
C SER A 434 21.50 -9.34 -26.81
N GLU A 435 20.89 -9.09 -25.66
CA GLU A 435 21.62 -8.60 -24.49
C GLU A 435 20.99 -9.21 -23.23
N VAL A 436 21.82 -9.61 -22.28
CA VAL A 436 21.41 -10.15 -20.99
C VAL A 436 22.13 -9.39 -19.89
N GLY A 437 21.45 -9.11 -18.78
CA GLY A 437 22.06 -8.30 -17.74
C GLY A 437 21.24 -8.15 -16.48
N PHE A 438 21.70 -7.23 -15.64
CA PHE A 438 21.02 -6.79 -14.43
C PHE A 438 20.75 -5.30 -14.49
N LYS A 439 19.58 -4.90 -14.01
CA LYS A 439 19.24 -3.50 -13.76
C LYS A 439 19.24 -3.23 -12.26
N PHE A 440 19.66 -2.03 -11.90
CA PHE A 440 19.70 -1.50 -10.55
C PHE A 440 18.94 -0.17 -10.52
N ARG A 441 18.08 0.04 -9.52
CA ARG A 441 17.21 1.22 -9.45
C ARG A 441 17.26 1.90 -8.10
N VAL A 442 17.09 3.22 -8.14
CA VAL A 442 17.05 4.10 -6.96
C VAL A 442 15.88 5.08 -7.06
N GLN A 443 15.30 5.42 -5.91
CA GLN A 443 14.21 6.41 -5.85
C GLN A 443 14.79 7.80 -5.96
N ALA A 444 14.22 8.60 -6.84
CA ALA A 444 14.43 10.03 -6.78
C ALA A 444 13.29 10.66 -5.97
N SER A 445 13.62 11.25 -4.83
CA SER A 445 12.69 11.99 -3.99
C SER A 445 13.05 13.47 -3.93
N GLY A 446 12.06 14.31 -3.66
CA GLY A 446 12.24 15.76 -3.51
C GLY A 446 12.94 16.40 -4.72
N ARG A 447 14.00 17.18 -4.45
CA ARG A 447 14.78 17.85 -5.49
C ARG A 447 15.45 16.85 -6.43
N ALA A 448 15.84 15.65 -5.99
CA ALA A 448 16.45 14.67 -6.89
C ALA A 448 15.54 14.25 -8.06
N ARG A 449 14.23 14.52 -8.01
CA ARG A 449 13.32 14.28 -9.15
C ARG A 449 13.61 15.12 -10.39
N TRP A 450 14.27 16.27 -10.25
CA TRP A 450 14.66 17.06 -11.43
C TRP A 450 15.76 16.31 -12.23
N LEU A 451 16.67 15.64 -11.53
CA LEU A 451 17.73 14.82 -12.14
C LEU A 451 17.15 13.62 -12.89
N THR A 452 15.95 13.16 -12.49
CA THR A 452 15.26 12.06 -13.16
C THR A 452 14.20 12.52 -14.17
N LEU A 453 14.25 13.78 -14.61
CA LEU A 453 13.30 14.35 -15.57
C LEU A 453 11.83 14.13 -15.15
N GLY A 454 11.56 14.21 -13.85
CA GLY A 454 10.22 13.99 -13.29
C GLY A 454 9.86 12.52 -13.04
N SER A 455 10.63 11.56 -13.57
CA SER A 455 10.46 10.14 -13.24
C SER A 455 10.67 9.90 -11.74
N ARG A 456 9.93 8.96 -11.17
CA ARG A 456 10.11 8.53 -9.76
C ARG A 456 11.41 7.75 -9.56
N PHE A 457 12.02 7.27 -10.65
CA PHE A 457 13.14 6.34 -10.62
C PHE A 457 14.30 6.83 -11.48
N GLY A 458 15.51 6.55 -11.05
CA GLY A 458 16.73 6.52 -11.86
C GLY A 458 17.43 5.19 -11.64
N GLY A 459 18.46 4.89 -12.43
CA GLY A 459 19.17 3.62 -12.27
C GLY A 459 20.35 3.41 -13.18
N VAL A 460 20.86 2.18 -13.10
CA VAL A 460 21.98 1.66 -13.89
C VAL A 460 21.61 0.29 -14.48
N ARG A 461 21.92 0.01 -15.75
CA ARG A 461 21.93 -1.36 -16.31
C ARG A 461 23.33 -1.77 -16.65
N LEU A 462 23.64 -3.02 -16.33
CA LEU A 462 24.88 -3.69 -16.67
C LEU A 462 24.51 -4.94 -17.46
N GLY A 463 25.01 -5.05 -18.69
CA GLY A 463 24.68 -6.16 -19.57
C GLY A 463 25.85 -6.64 -20.41
N VAL A 464 25.68 -7.83 -20.97
CA VAL A 464 26.52 -8.38 -22.04
C VAL A 464 25.66 -8.50 -23.28
N ARG A 465 26.10 -7.85 -24.36
CA ARG A 465 25.42 -7.81 -25.66
C ARG A 465 26.15 -8.66 -26.68
N PHE A 466 25.39 -9.30 -27.55
CA PHE A 466 25.85 -10.15 -28.64
C PHE A 466 25.23 -9.68 -29.95
N ASN A 467 26.04 -9.63 -31.01
CA ASN A 467 25.60 -9.33 -32.37
C ASN A 467 25.63 -10.62 -33.21
N GLY A 468 24.50 -11.00 -33.80
CA GLY A 468 24.35 -12.21 -34.60
C GLY A 468 23.83 -13.43 -33.82
N LEU A 469 23.72 -14.56 -34.52
CA LEU A 469 23.28 -15.86 -33.98
C LEU A 469 24.45 -16.79 -33.62
N ASP A 470 25.68 -16.47 -34.04
CA ASP A 470 26.88 -17.26 -33.73
C ASP A 470 27.57 -16.75 -32.45
N PRO A 471 28.10 -17.63 -31.57
CA PRO A 471 28.30 -17.31 -30.16
C PRO A 471 29.69 -16.71 -29.84
N ILE A 472 29.71 -15.84 -28.82
CA ILE A 472 30.84 -15.42 -27.97
C ILE A 472 31.87 -14.43 -28.56
N ASP A 473 32.30 -14.56 -29.82
CA ASP A 473 33.43 -13.76 -30.34
C ASP A 473 33.14 -12.24 -30.44
N TYR A 474 31.87 -11.85 -30.34
CA TYR A 474 31.42 -10.45 -30.38
C TYR A 474 30.68 -10.01 -29.10
N ALA A 475 30.94 -10.67 -27.97
CA ALA A 475 30.39 -10.25 -26.69
C ALA A 475 30.96 -8.89 -26.26
N ARG A 476 30.09 -7.93 -25.96
CA ARG A 476 30.47 -6.59 -25.51
C ARG A 476 29.72 -6.17 -24.25
N TRP A 477 30.41 -5.44 -23.38
CA TRP A 477 29.79 -4.89 -22.17
C TRP A 477 28.93 -3.68 -22.51
N VAL A 478 27.79 -3.61 -21.84
CA VAL A 478 26.84 -2.51 -21.90
C VAL A 478 26.69 -1.92 -20.51
N LEU A 479 26.85 -0.60 -20.42
CA LEU A 479 26.52 0.20 -19.23
C LEU A 479 25.52 1.27 -19.63
N GLU A 480 24.40 1.34 -18.94
CA GLU A 480 23.39 2.38 -19.16
C GLU A 480 23.05 3.07 -17.85
N ILE A 481 22.89 4.40 -17.91
CA ILE A 481 22.57 5.23 -16.74
C ILE A 481 21.54 6.27 -17.15
N GLY A 482 20.45 6.41 -16.39
CA GLY A 482 19.47 7.47 -16.67
C GLY A 482 18.23 7.47 -15.78
N PRO A 483 17.30 8.41 -16.02
CA PRO A 483 15.94 8.35 -15.52
C PRO A 483 15.11 7.20 -16.09
N GLY A 484 14.23 6.67 -15.25
CA GLY A 484 13.25 5.68 -15.65
C GLY A 484 13.88 4.43 -16.23
N VAL A 485 15.02 3.98 -15.70
CA VAL A 485 15.68 2.75 -16.16
C VAL A 485 14.71 1.59 -16.02
N TRP A 486 14.07 1.21 -17.13
CA TRP A 486 13.17 0.07 -17.21
C TRP A 486 13.93 -1.24 -17.30
#